data_AF-A0A932FFC5-F1
#
_entry.id   AF-A0A932FFC5-F1
#
_cell.length_a   1.000
_cell.length_b   1.000
_cell.length_c   1.000
_cell.angle_alpha   90.00
_cell.angle_beta   90.00
_cell.angle_gamma   90.00
#
_symmetry.space_group_name_H-M   'P 1'
#
loop_
_entity.id
_entity.type
_entity.pdbx_description
1 polymer ?
#
loop_
_entity_poly.entity_id
_entity_poly.type
_entity_poly.pdbx_seq_one_letter_code
_entity_poly.pdbx_strand_id
1 'polypeptide(L)' 'MKTKAIDQPIGVVQLTGCRCRCGHEWLSRDPGEKPRVCPKCKSANWDRPKKFERK' A
#
# COMPACT_ATOMS: atom_id res chain seq x y z
N MET A 1 11.47 6.71 -38.34
CA MET A 1 11.31 5.26 -38.08
C MET A 1 10.42 5.10 -36.84
N LYS A 2 9.26 4.46 -36.97
CA LYS A 2 8.21 4.39 -35.92
C LYS A 2 8.43 3.13 -35.07
N THR A 3 8.99 3.25 -33.89
CA THR A 3 9.02 2.16 -32.88
C THR A 3 7.70 2.13 -32.12
N LYS A 4 6.74 1.36 -32.63
CA LYS A 4 5.47 1.03 -31.96
C LYS A 4 5.76 0.02 -30.84
N ALA A 5 5.50 0.39 -29.59
CA ALA A 5 4.27 0.12 -28.84
C ALA A 5 4.28 -1.25 -28.13
N ILE A 6 4.80 -1.25 -26.90
CA ILE A 6 4.49 -2.26 -25.88
C ILE A 6 3.16 -1.87 -25.22
N ASP A 7 2.03 -2.15 -25.87
CA ASP A 7 0.72 -1.62 -25.45
C ASP A 7 -0.29 -2.69 -25.03
N GLN A 8 0.13 -3.91 -24.69
CA GLN A 8 -0.83 -4.91 -24.19
C GLN A 8 -0.38 -5.45 -22.83
N PRO A 9 -1.13 -5.17 -21.74
CA PRO A 9 -0.85 -5.78 -20.45
C PRO A 9 -1.15 -7.28 -20.53
N ILE A 10 -0.18 -8.10 -20.12
CA ILE A 10 -0.23 -9.58 -20.14
C ILE A 10 -1.38 -10.15 -19.28
N GLY A 11 -1.86 -9.39 -18.30
CA GLY A 11 -3.00 -9.73 -17.46
C GLY A 11 -3.19 -8.74 -16.31
N VAL A 12 -4.35 -8.80 -15.65
CA VAL A 12 -4.64 -8.04 -14.42
C VAL A 12 -4.45 -8.94 -13.19
N VAL A 13 -3.71 -8.47 -12.19
CA VAL A 13 -3.53 -9.16 -10.91
C VAL A 13 -4.07 -8.29 -9.78
N GLN A 14 -4.86 -8.89 -8.90
CA GLN A 14 -5.30 -8.24 -7.66
C GLN A 14 -4.19 -8.36 -6.62
N LEU A 15 -3.73 -7.22 -6.09
CA LEU A 15 -2.66 -7.14 -5.10
C LEU A 15 -3.22 -6.62 -3.78
N THR A 16 -2.85 -7.26 -2.67
CA THR A 16 -3.22 -6.79 -1.32
C THR A 16 -2.26 -5.67 -0.90
N GLY A 17 -2.73 -4.43 -0.98
CA GLY A 17 -1.98 -3.25 -0.53
C GLY A 17 -2.16 -2.95 0.95
N CYS A 18 -1.19 -2.22 1.52
CA CYS A 18 -1.28 -1.64 2.85
C CYS A 18 -1.67 -0.17 2.75
N ARG A 19 -2.63 0.27 3.57
CA ARG A 19 -3.05 1.68 3.67
C ARG A 19 -2.88 2.18 5.09
N CYS A 20 -2.06 3.20 5.27
CA CYS A 20 -1.93 3.88 6.55
C CYS A 20 -2.99 4.96 6.72
N ARG A 21 -3.28 5.27 7.98
CA ARG A 21 -4.08 6.44 8.40
C ARG A 21 -3.61 7.80 7.91
N CYS A 22 -2.35 7.94 7.51
CA CYS A 22 -1.84 9.18 6.90
C CYS A 22 -2.23 9.32 5.42
N GLY A 23 -2.99 8.36 4.88
CA GLY A 23 -3.37 8.30 3.47
C GLY A 23 -2.26 7.75 2.56
N HIS A 24 -1.16 7.24 3.12
CA HIS A 24 -0.14 6.57 2.32
C HIS A 24 -0.55 5.13 2.04
N GLU A 25 -0.51 4.76 0.76
CA GLU A 25 -0.75 3.42 0.26
C GLU A 25 0.56 2.87 -0.28
N TRP A 26 0.90 1.64 0.09
CA TRP A 26 2.08 0.96 -0.41
C TRP A 26 1.81 -0.53 -0.57
N LEU A 27 2.59 -1.15 -1.45
CA LEU A 27 2.57 -2.60 -1.64
C LEU A 27 3.72 -3.18 -0.81
N SER A 28 3.39 -4.02 0.16
CA SER A 28 4.41 -4.82 0.84
C SER A 28 4.99 -5.82 -0.14
N ARG A 29 6.31 -6.00 -0.12
CA ARG A 29 6.99 -7.03 -0.94
C ARG A 29 6.59 -8.43 -0.50
N ASP A 30 6.38 -8.61 0.80
CA ASP A 30 5.97 -9.87 1.40
C ASP A 30 4.47 -9.82 1.74
N PRO A 31 3.64 -10.63 1.07
CA PRO A 31 2.19 -10.65 1.32
C PRO A 31 1.83 -11.26 2.68
N GLY A 32 2.75 -12.01 3.31
CA GLY A 32 2.55 -12.62 4.63
C GLY A 32 2.93 -11.72 5.80
N GLU A 33 3.76 -10.69 5.58
CA GLU A 33 4.27 -9.85 6.67
C GLU A 33 3.60 -8.47 6.66
N LYS A 34 2.87 -8.18 7.74
CA LYS A 34 2.34 -6.84 7.97
C LYS A 34 3.50 -5.93 8.38
N PRO A 35 3.72 -4.79 7.69
CA PRO A 35 4.78 -3.87 8.06
C PRO A 35 4.56 -3.40 9.49
N ARG A 36 5.64 -3.29 10.28
CA ARG A 36 5.52 -2.84 11.68
C ARG A 36 5.21 -1.34 11.78
N VAL A 37 5.63 -0.57 10.79
CA VAL A 37 5.51 0.89 10.77
C VAL A 37 5.17 1.37 9.36
N CYS A 38 4.42 2.47 9.25
CA CYS A 38 4.21 3.13 7.97
C CYS A 38 5.53 3.79 7.49
N PRO A 39 5.99 3.57 6.25
CA PRO A 39 7.23 4.16 5.74
C PRO A 39 7.17 5.70 5.64
N LYS A 40 5.98 6.29 5.46
CA LYS A 40 5.79 7.74 5.33
C LYS A 40 5.76 8.47 6.67
N CYS A 41 4.84 8.09 7.56
CA CYS A 41 4.64 8.79 8.84
C CYS A 41 5.30 8.10 10.05
N LYS A 42 6.00 6.97 9.82
CA LYS A 42 6.66 6.16 10.85
C LYS A 42 5.73 5.70 11.98
N SER A 43 4.42 5.73 11.75
CA SER A 43 3.44 5.31 12.75
C SER A 43 3.41 3.79 12.86
N ALA A 44 3.61 3.26 14.07
CA ALA A 44 3.46 1.82 14.34
C ALA A 44 1.99 1.37 14.28
N ASN A 45 1.06 2.26 14.65
CA ASN A 45 -0.38 2.00 14.62
C ASN A 45 -1.03 2.44 13.30
N TRP A 46 -0.44 2.05 12.17
CA TRP A 46 -0.95 2.41 10.84
C TRP A 46 -2.21 1.64 10.43
N ASP A 47 -2.30 0.37 10.85
CA ASP A 47 -3.42 -0.58 10.58
C ASP A 47 -4.59 -0.40 11.55
N ARG A 48 -4.37 0.24 12.71
CA ARG A 48 -5.34 0.26 13.80
C ARG A 48 -6.25 1.49 13.73
N PRO A 49 -7.58 1.34 13.78
CA PRO A 49 -8.47 2.48 13.94
C PRO A 49 -8.21 3.17 15.30
N LYS A 50 -8.48 4.49 15.37
CA LYS A 50 -8.38 5.28 16.61
C LYS A 50 -9.34 4.65 17.63
N LYS A 51 -8.82 4.06 18.71
CA LYS A 51 -9.63 3.36 19.72
C LYS A 51 -10.41 4.31 20.65
N PHE A 52 -10.12 5.60 20.67
CA PHE A 52 -10.78 6.53 21.56
C PHE A 52 -10.82 7.94 20.98
N GLU A 53 -12.01 8.51 20.91
CA GLU A 53 -12.22 9.95 20.77
C GLU A 53 -12.31 10.50 22.20
N ARG A 54 -11.28 11.22 22.65
CA ARG A 54 -11.37 11.91 23.94
C ARG A 54 -12.26 13.13 23.71
N LYS A 55 -13.52 13.05 24.19
CA LYS A 55 -14.49 14.15 24.19
C LYS A 55 -14.17 15.15 25.30
#